data_AF-A0AA41YTE3-F1
#
_entry.id   AF-A0AA41YTE3-F1
#
_cell.length_a   1.000
_cell.length_b   1.000
_cell.length_c   1.000
_cell.angle_alpha   90.00
_cell.angle_beta   90.00
_cell.angle_gamma   90.00
#
_symmetry.space_group_name_H-M   'P 1'
#
loop_
_entity.id
_entity.type
_entity.pdbx_description
1 polymer ?
#
loop_
_entity_poly.entity_id
_entity_poly.type
_entity_poly.pdbx_seq_one_letter_code
_entity_poly.pdbx_strand_id
1 'polypeptide(L)' 'MSIKSKAAENHTAAAAHLETAAQHHAKAARQLEAGDHERAAHHAQIAHGQMAFAARHIALASEHYAQQYSGDVDKAA' A
#
# COMPACT_ATOMS: atom_id res chain seq x y z
N MET A 1 18.45 -18.97 2.03
CA MET A 1 17.10 -18.41 1.78
C MET A 1 17.00 -17.12 2.57
N SER A 2 16.84 -15.98 1.91
CA SER A 2 16.66 -14.69 2.60
C SER A 2 15.26 -14.69 3.22
N ILE A 3 15.19 -14.80 4.54
CA ILE A 3 13.92 -14.68 5.28
C ILE A 3 13.55 -13.20 5.19
N LYS A 4 12.69 -12.85 4.22
CA LYS A 4 12.06 -11.52 4.23
C LYS A 4 11.25 -11.43 5.52
N SER A 5 11.53 -10.43 6.35
CA SER A 5 10.70 -10.20 7.53
C SER A 5 9.27 -9.88 7.10
N LYS A 6 8.28 -10.23 7.94
CA LYS A 6 6.87 -9.88 7.69
C LYS A 6 6.68 -8.39 7.41
N ALA A 7 7.54 -7.53 8.00
CA ALA A 7 7.58 -6.11 7.68
C ALA A 7 7.94 -5.84 6.20
N ALA A 8 8.96 -6.52 5.67
CA ALA A 8 9.36 -6.39 4.26
C ALA A 8 8.29 -6.92 3.28
N GLU A 9 7.59 -7.99 3.63
CA GLU A 9 6.47 -8.51 2.85
C GLU A 9 5.32 -7.50 2.77
N ASN A 10 4.95 -6.91 3.92
CA ASN A 10 3.92 -5.89 3.96
C ASN A 10 4.32 -4.62 3.19
N HIS A 11 5.58 -4.18 3.27
CA HIS A 11 6.07 -3.09 2.41
C HIS A 11 5.99 -3.41 0.91
N THR A 12 6.31 -4.65 0.53
CA THR A 12 6.19 -5.09 -0.87
C THR A 12 4.73 -5.05 -1.33
N ALA A 13 3.79 -5.52 -0.50
CA ALA A 13 2.36 -5.46 -0.81
C ALA A 13 1.85 -4.01 -0.90
N ALA A 14 2.27 -3.15 0.04
CA ALA A 14 1.91 -1.73 0.01
C ALA A 14 2.38 -1.04 -1.28
N ALA A 15 3.62 -1.32 -1.72
CA ALA A 15 4.14 -0.78 -2.96
C ALA A 15 3.32 -1.22 -4.19
N ALA A 16 2.92 -2.48 -4.26
CA ALA A 16 2.10 -3.01 -5.35
C ALA A 16 0.70 -2.35 -5.41
N HIS A 17 0.08 -2.11 -4.25
CA HIS A 17 -1.18 -1.37 -4.17
C HIS A 17 -1.01 0.09 -4.60
N LEU A 18 0.08 0.77 -4.19
CA LEU A 18 0.36 2.15 -4.61
C LEU A 18 0.62 2.26 -6.11
N GLU A 19 1.33 1.30 -6.70
CA GLU A 19 1.53 1.25 -8.16
C GLU A 19 0.19 1.12 -8.89
N THR A 20 -0.67 0.22 -8.42
CA THR A 20 -2.02 0.05 -8.97
C THR A 20 -2.86 1.32 -8.82
N ALA A 21 -2.79 1.99 -7.66
CA ALA A 21 -3.46 3.27 -7.42
C ALA A 21 -2.99 4.35 -8.41
N ALA A 22 -1.68 4.47 -8.62
CA ALA A 22 -1.10 5.43 -9.56
C ALA A 22 -1.57 5.18 -10.99
N GLN A 23 -1.62 3.91 -11.43
CA GLN A 23 -2.15 3.55 -12.74
C GLN A 23 -3.63 3.95 -12.90
N HIS A 24 -4.45 3.76 -11.86
CA HIS A 24 -5.86 4.16 -11.89
C HIS A 24 -6.04 5.68 -11.87
N HIS A 25 -5.25 6.42 -11.10
CA HIS A 25 -5.26 7.89 -11.16
C HIS A 25 -4.87 8.40 -12.55
N ALA A 26 -3.87 7.81 -13.20
CA ALA A 26 -3.49 8.17 -14.57
C ALA A 26 -4.62 7.89 -15.57
N LYS A 27 -5.34 6.78 -15.42
CA LYS A 27 -6.54 6.48 -16.23
C LYS A 27 -7.66 7.49 -15.95
N ALA A 28 -7.90 7.84 -14.69
CA ALA A 28 -8.92 8.82 -14.31
C ALA A 28 -8.65 10.18 -14.96
N ALA A 29 -7.40 10.65 -14.92
CA ALA A 29 -6.99 11.90 -15.56
C ALA A 29 -7.29 11.90 -17.07
N ARG A 30 -6.91 10.81 -17.78
CA ARG A 30 -7.19 10.67 -19.22
C ARG A 30 -8.69 10.66 -19.54
N GLN A 31 -9.51 10.00 -18.71
CA GLN A 31 -10.97 9.99 -18.92
C GLN A 31 -11.57 11.38 -18.68
N LEU A 32 -11.07 12.11 -17.68
CA LEU A 32 -11.50 13.48 -17.40
C LEU A 32 -11.15 14.43 -18.56
N GLU A 33 -9.94 14.32 -19.11
CA GLU A 33 -9.53 15.07 -20.32
C GLU A 33 -10.40 14.76 -21.54
N ALA A 34 -10.89 13.52 -21.66
CA ALA A 34 -11.82 13.10 -22.69
C ALA A 34 -13.29 13.51 -22.42
N GLY A 35 -13.57 14.14 -21.27
CA GLY A 35 -14.92 14.55 -20.86
C GLY A 35 -15.78 13.43 -20.26
N ASP A 36 -15.23 12.23 -20.06
CA ASP A 36 -15.91 11.09 -19.44
C ASP A 36 -15.73 11.12 -17.91
N HIS A 37 -16.56 11.95 -17.27
CA HIS A 37 -16.52 12.20 -15.84
C HIS A 37 -16.91 10.97 -15.01
N GLU A 38 -17.84 10.14 -15.50
CA GLU A 38 -18.29 8.93 -14.80
C GLU A 38 -17.16 7.90 -14.72
N ARG A 39 -16.46 7.64 -15.84
CA ARG A 39 -15.31 6.74 -15.82
C ARG A 39 -14.12 7.30 -15.07
N ALA A 40 -13.91 8.62 -15.12
CA ALA A 40 -12.90 9.27 -14.30
C ALA A 40 -13.15 9.03 -12.80
N ALA A 41 -14.38 9.26 -12.34
CA ALA A 41 -14.77 9.02 -10.95
C ALA A 41 -14.63 7.55 -10.55
N HIS A 42 -15.04 6.62 -11.42
CA HIS A 42 -14.87 5.18 -11.20
C HIS A 42 -13.40 4.81 -10.97
N HIS A 43 -12.49 5.25 -11.85
CA HIS A 43 -11.07 4.97 -11.68
C HIS A 43 -10.47 5.65 -10.45
N ALA A 44 -10.89 6.88 -10.13
CA ALA A 44 -10.46 7.57 -8.92
C ALA A 44 -10.87 6.79 -7.65
N GLN A 45 -12.10 6.27 -7.58
CA GLN A 45 -12.56 5.47 -6.45
C GLN A 45 -11.75 4.17 -6.29
N ILE A 46 -11.43 3.49 -7.40
CA ILE A 46 -10.56 2.31 -7.34
C ILE A 46 -9.18 2.68 -6.79
N ALA A 47 -8.59 3.78 -7.27
CA ALA A 47 -7.29 4.25 -6.79
C ALA A 47 -7.32 4.52 -5.27
N HIS A 48 -8.36 5.19 -4.77
CA HIS A 48 -8.55 5.41 -3.33
C HIS A 48 -8.65 4.10 -2.53
N GLY A 49 -9.38 3.10 -3.04
CA GLY A 49 -9.44 1.78 -2.42
C GLY A 49 -8.07 1.12 -2.33
N GLN A 50 -7.25 1.21 -3.39
CA GLN A 50 -5.89 0.70 -3.39
C GLN A 50 -4.98 1.43 -2.41
N MET A 51 -5.11 2.76 -2.28
CA MET A 51 -4.39 3.54 -1.27
C MET A 51 -4.74 3.10 0.16
N ALA A 52 -6.00 2.78 0.43
CA ALA A 52 -6.42 2.27 1.75
C ALA A 52 -5.78 0.91 2.06
N PHE A 53 -5.71 0.00 1.08
CA PHE A 53 -4.99 -1.27 1.25
C PHE A 53 -3.48 -1.05 1.48
N ALA A 54 -2.86 -0.14 0.74
CA ALA A 54 -1.45 0.22 0.96
C ALA A 54 -1.20 0.76 2.37
N ALA A 55 -2.04 1.68 2.86
CA ALA A 55 -1.95 2.24 4.20
C ALA A 55 -2.07 1.15 5.28
N ARG A 56 -3.01 0.21 5.10
CA ARG A 56 -3.15 -0.95 6.00
C ARG A 56 -1.87 -1.80 6.04
N HIS A 57 -1.27 -2.10 4.88
CA HIS A 57 -0.03 -2.85 4.84
C HIS A 57 1.15 -2.08 5.47
N ILE A 58 1.24 -0.76 5.29
CA ILE A 58 2.25 0.07 5.97
C ILE A 58 2.10 0.01 7.48
N ALA A 59 0.88 0.06 8.00
CA ALA A 59 0.61 -0.09 9.43
C ALA A 59 1.06 -1.46 9.94
N LEU A 60 0.69 -2.54 9.25
CA LEU A 60 1.11 -3.91 9.59
C LEU A 60 2.63 -4.09 9.53
N ALA A 61 3.31 -3.46 8.56
CA ALA A 61 4.76 -3.48 8.48
C ALA A 61 5.40 -2.84 9.73
N SER A 62 4.82 -1.73 10.18
CA SER A 62 5.26 -1.02 11.39
C SER A 62 5.04 -1.85 12.65
N GLU A 63 3.88 -2.52 12.77
CA GLU A 63 3.58 -3.44 13.87
C GLU A 63 4.56 -4.62 13.91
N HIS A 64 4.80 -5.26 12.77
CA HIS A 64 5.73 -6.39 12.70
C HIS A 64 7.18 -5.98 12.94
N TYR A 65 7.59 -4.80 12.48
CA TYR A 65 8.89 -4.26 12.81
C TYR A 65 9.01 -4.02 14.32
N ALA A 66 8.02 -3.36 14.93
CA ALA A 66 8.00 -3.13 16.37
C ALA A 66 8.08 -4.45 17.15
N GLN A 67 7.27 -5.46 16.80
CA GLN A 67 7.32 -6.79 17.42
C GLN A 67 8.68 -7.49 17.28
N GLN A 68 9.32 -7.36 16.12
CA GLN A 68 10.61 -7.98 15.85
C GLN A 68 11.73 -7.38 16.72
N TYR A 69 11.66 -6.08 17.03
CA TYR A 69 12.69 -5.37 17.79
C TYR A 69 12.30 -5.04 19.24
N SER A 70 11.02 -5.18 19.62
CA SER A 70 10.57 -5.09 21.01
C SER A 70 10.80 -6.38 21.79
N GLY A 71 10.89 -7.53 21.10
CA GLY A 71 11.20 -8.82 21.72
C GLY A 71 12.68 -9.03 22.08
N ASP A 72 13.58 -8.18 21.60
CA ASP A 72 15.02 -8.26 21.88
C ASP A 72 15.41 -7.53 23.18
N VAL A 73 14.55 -6.65 23.70
CA VAL A 73 14.82 -5.88 24.93
C VAL A 73 14.70 -6.76 26.18
N ASP A 74 13.89 -7.82 26.13
CA ASP A 74 13.67 -8.72 27.28
C ASP A 74 14.66 -9.90 27.36
N LYS A 75 15.50 -10.12 26.33
CA LYS A 75 16.51 -11.20 26.33
C LYS A 75 17.93 -10.75 26.71
N ALA A 76 18.10 -9.47 27.03
CA ALA A 76 19.37 -8.88 27.42
C ALA A 76 19.43 -8.46 28.91
N ALA A 77 18.41 -8.79 29.71
CA ALA A 77 18.36 -8.61 31.16
C ALA A 77 18.44 -9.96 31.88
#